data_AF-A0A3N5SDL3-F1
#
_entry.id   AF-A0A3N5SDL3-F1
#
_cell.length_a   1.000
_cell.length_b   1.000
_cell.length_c   1.000
_cell.angle_alpha   90.00
_cell.angle_beta   90.00
_cell.angle_gamma   90.00
#
_symmetry.space_group_name_H-M   'P 1'
#
loop_
_entity.id
_entity.type
_entity.pdbx_description
1 polymer ?
#
loop_
_entity_poly.entity_id
_entity_poly.type
_entity_poly.pdbx_seq_one_letter_code
_entity_poly.pdbx_strand_id
1 'polypeptide(L)'
;MIRFKTRIVAAFTRGDMGQRGTALWRSFAVGAAVFACAFAFGLIYSASFSVMGVRVQALEDFVFAEFKWLILLHQAKILAVYIAIGGASGAAAGYCIHAWCAATNRRVPVSKAVLPFALYSMVFMLAFLLADIRNHPALYNEHFHARGAVLAGFQMLVTHGMPGLVIDAFRLVVSAGFIPITIGVIMHLGGTLYGACARLPRRALI
;
A
#
# COMPACT_ATOMS: atom_id res chain seq x y z
N MET A 1 25.34 6.32 -18.46
CA MET A 1 24.25 5.61 -17.75
C MET A 1 24.69 4.80 -16.51
N ILE A 2 25.86 4.17 -16.49
CA ILE A 2 26.28 3.27 -15.38
C ILE A 2 26.52 3.99 -14.03
N ARG A 3 27.06 5.22 -14.06
CA ARG A 3 27.29 6.06 -12.85
C ARG A 3 26.00 6.58 -12.18
N PHE A 4 24.91 6.69 -12.92
CA PHE A 4 23.64 7.21 -12.40
C PHE A 4 22.87 6.11 -11.64
N LYS A 5 22.86 4.88 -12.19
CA LYS A 5 22.33 3.69 -11.50
C LYS A 5 23.06 3.44 -10.17
N THR A 6 24.38 3.57 -10.13
CA THR A 6 25.17 3.36 -8.90
C THR A 6 24.91 4.41 -7.82
N ARG A 7 24.67 5.68 -8.18
CA ARG A 7 24.29 6.72 -7.20
C ARG A 7 22.89 6.51 -6.62
N ILE A 8 21.90 6.15 -7.46
CA ILE A 8 20.53 5.89 -7.00
C ILE A 8 20.49 4.64 -6.10
N VAL A 9 21.17 3.57 -6.51
CA VAL A 9 21.29 2.35 -5.71
C VAL A 9 22.05 2.62 -4.41
N ALA A 10 23.13 3.41 -4.43
CA ALA A 10 23.85 3.79 -3.22
C ALA A 10 23.00 4.66 -2.27
N ALA A 11 22.17 5.56 -2.81
CA ALA A 11 21.24 6.38 -2.05
C ALA A 11 20.11 5.55 -1.41
N PHE A 12 19.76 4.40 -1.98
CA PHE A 12 18.78 3.47 -1.39
C PHE A 12 19.42 2.43 -0.45
N THR A 13 20.68 2.06 -0.66
CA THR A 13 21.33 0.95 0.08
C THR A 13 22.18 1.39 1.27
N ARG A 14 22.71 2.63 1.28
CA ARG A 14 23.53 3.15 2.38
C ARG A 14 22.69 3.89 3.40
N GLY A 15 22.69 3.49 4.66
CA GLY A 15 21.92 4.13 5.73
C GLY A 15 21.61 3.17 6.87
N ASP A 16 21.22 3.73 8.00
CA ASP A 16 20.87 2.99 9.20
C ASP A 16 19.37 3.16 9.50
N MET A 17 18.68 2.05 9.75
CA MET A 17 17.28 2.07 10.19
C MET A 17 17.09 2.62 11.61
N GLY A 18 18.18 2.80 12.36
CA GLY A 18 18.17 3.57 13.60
C GLY A 18 17.79 5.04 13.41
N GLN A 19 17.91 5.59 12.20
CA GLN A 19 17.50 6.97 11.90
C GLN A 19 16.05 7.01 11.40
N ARG A 20 15.19 7.71 12.14
CA ARG A 20 13.74 7.78 11.88
C ARG A 20 13.40 8.27 10.46
N GLY A 21 14.04 9.34 10.00
CA GLY A 21 13.77 9.92 8.68
C GLY A 21 14.13 8.98 7.53
N THR A 22 15.27 8.30 7.65
CA THR A 22 15.79 7.34 6.66
C THR A 22 14.93 6.08 6.61
N ALA A 23 14.48 5.60 7.77
CA ALA A 23 13.55 4.47 7.86
C ALA A 23 12.20 4.79 7.21
N LEU A 24 11.59 5.93 7.54
CA LEU A 24 10.28 6.32 7.03
C LEU A 24 10.28 6.58 5.53
N TRP A 25 11.18 7.41 5.02
CA TRP A 25 11.17 7.79 3.61
C TRP A 25 11.45 6.61 2.68
N ARG A 26 12.40 5.74 3.05
CA ARG A 26 12.76 4.59 2.21
C ARG A 26 11.71 3.50 2.24
N SER A 27 11.19 3.19 3.43
CA SER A 27 10.12 2.20 3.56
C SER A 27 8.86 2.66 2.85
N PHE A 28 8.52 3.95 2.91
CA PHE A 28 7.46 4.57 2.11
C PHE A 28 7.69 4.37 0.61
N ALA A 29 8.89 4.69 0.11
CA ALA A 29 9.20 4.53 -1.31
C ALA A 29 9.10 3.07 -1.79
N VAL A 30 9.56 2.12 -0.98
CA VAL A 30 9.46 0.68 -1.28
C VAL A 30 8.00 0.23 -1.31
N GLY A 31 7.21 0.59 -0.30
CA GLY A 31 5.78 0.22 -0.26
C GLY A 31 4.98 0.87 -1.39
N ALA A 32 5.25 2.14 -1.71
CA ALA A 32 4.68 2.83 -2.86
C ALA A 32 5.03 2.12 -4.18
N ALA A 33 6.27 1.67 -4.34
CA ALA A 33 6.69 0.92 -5.53
C ALA A 33 5.97 -0.42 -5.66
N VAL A 34 5.75 -1.15 -4.55
CA VAL A 34 4.99 -2.42 -4.58
C VAL A 34 3.56 -2.19 -5.06
N PHE A 35 2.86 -1.18 -4.54
CA PHE A 35 1.51 -0.86 -4.96
C PHE A 35 1.44 -0.29 -6.38
N ALA A 36 2.43 0.50 -6.80
CA ALA A 36 2.53 0.95 -8.19
C ALA A 36 2.72 -0.23 -9.16
N CYS A 37 3.55 -1.21 -8.80
CA CYS A 37 3.69 -2.45 -9.57
C CYS A 37 2.39 -3.25 -9.61
N ALA A 38 1.65 -3.33 -8.49
CA ALA A 38 0.36 -4.01 -8.45
C ALA A 38 -0.70 -3.30 -9.33
N PHE A 39 -0.71 -1.97 -9.33
CA PHE A 39 -1.56 -1.18 -10.23
C PHE A 39 -1.19 -1.41 -11.70
N ALA A 40 0.11 -1.38 -12.04
CA ALA A 40 0.57 -1.67 -13.39
C ALA A 40 0.22 -3.10 -13.82
N PHE A 41 0.36 -4.07 -12.92
CA PHE A 41 -0.09 -5.44 -13.14
C PHE A 41 -1.61 -5.50 -13.39
N GLY A 42 -2.40 -4.81 -12.59
CA GLY A 42 -3.86 -4.71 -12.76
C GLY A 42 -4.26 -4.12 -14.11
N LEU A 43 -3.57 -3.06 -14.55
CA LEU A 43 -3.76 -2.48 -15.88
C LEU A 43 -3.44 -3.48 -16.99
N ILE A 44 -2.29 -4.16 -16.94
CA ILE A 44 -1.89 -5.13 -17.97
C ILE A 44 -2.85 -6.32 -18.00
N TYR A 45 -3.25 -6.81 -16.82
CA TYR A 45 -4.12 -7.97 -16.69
C TYR A 45 -5.59 -7.67 -17.09
N SER A 46 -6.03 -6.43 -16.91
CA SER A 46 -7.42 -5.99 -17.11
C SER A 46 -7.59 -5.06 -18.31
N ALA A 47 -6.58 -4.88 -19.16
CA ALA A 47 -6.59 -3.99 -20.34
C ALA A 47 -7.62 -4.35 -21.43
N SER A 48 -8.53 -5.29 -21.17
CA SER A 48 -9.59 -5.66 -22.10
C SER A 48 -10.90 -5.01 -21.64
N PHE A 49 -11.38 -4.00 -22.36
CA PHE A 49 -12.75 -3.52 -22.21
C PHE A 49 -13.71 -4.63 -22.65
N SER A 50 -14.42 -5.24 -21.70
CA SER A 50 -15.58 -6.08 -21.98
C SER A 50 -16.77 -5.52 -21.23
N VAL A 51 -17.87 -5.27 -21.94
CA VAL A 51 -19.15 -4.93 -21.33
C VAL A 51 -19.98 -6.20 -21.35
N MET A 52 -20.30 -6.76 -20.17
CA MET A 52 -20.99 -8.07 -20.05
C MET A 52 -20.32 -9.20 -20.86
N GLY A 53 -18.99 -9.24 -20.87
CA GLY A 53 -18.21 -10.24 -21.62
C GLY A 53 -18.20 -10.08 -23.15
N VAL A 54 -18.91 -9.09 -23.71
CA VAL A 54 -18.91 -8.80 -25.16
C VAL A 54 -17.94 -7.66 -25.44
N ARG A 55 -17.03 -7.91 -26.39
CA ARG A 55 -16.06 -6.91 -26.89
C ARG A 55 -16.60 -6.30 -28.18
N VAL A 56 -16.80 -4.99 -28.20
CA VAL A 56 -17.21 -4.26 -29.40
C VAL A 56 -16.18 -3.16 -29.67
N GLN A 57 -15.31 -3.38 -30.66
CA GLN A 57 -14.24 -2.44 -31.01
C GLN A 57 -14.76 -1.03 -31.35
N ALA A 58 -15.91 -0.94 -32.02
CA ALA A 58 -16.51 0.36 -32.35
C ALA A 58 -16.93 1.18 -31.12
N LEU A 59 -17.36 0.52 -30.03
CA LEU A 59 -17.67 1.17 -28.75
C LEU A 59 -16.39 1.56 -28.00
N GLU A 60 -15.37 0.71 -28.06
CA GLU A 60 -14.06 0.98 -27.46
C GLU A 60 -13.41 2.22 -28.10
N ASP A 61 -13.40 2.30 -29.44
CA ASP A 61 -12.85 3.43 -30.19
C ASP A 61 -13.62 4.73 -29.93
N PHE A 62 -14.95 4.68 -29.83
CA PHE A 62 -15.78 5.84 -29.49
C PHE A 62 -15.50 6.34 -28.06
N VAL A 63 -15.46 5.43 -27.08
CA VAL A 63 -15.18 5.78 -25.68
C VAL A 63 -13.77 6.33 -25.51
N PHE A 64 -12.77 5.77 -26.19
CA PHE A 64 -11.42 6.31 -26.16
C PHE A 64 -11.29 7.63 -26.91
N ALA A 65 -12.02 7.86 -27.99
CA ALA A 65 -12.01 9.14 -28.69
C ALA A 65 -12.57 10.28 -27.81
N GLU A 66 -13.66 10.01 -27.08
CA GLU A 66 -14.40 11.05 -26.36
C GLU A 66 -13.98 11.19 -24.88
N PHE A 67 -13.63 10.09 -24.20
CA PHE A 67 -13.37 10.08 -22.76
C PHE A 67 -11.93 9.80 -22.37
N LYS A 68 -10.98 9.71 -23.30
CA LYS A 68 -9.57 9.38 -22.99
C LYS A 68 -8.95 10.24 -21.88
N TRP A 69 -9.19 11.55 -21.87
CA TRP A 69 -8.66 12.40 -20.80
C TRP A 69 -9.30 12.12 -19.45
N LEU A 70 -10.60 11.84 -19.44
CA LEU A 70 -11.32 11.49 -18.22
C LEU A 70 -10.86 10.14 -17.68
N ILE A 71 -10.64 9.14 -18.54
CA ILE A 71 -10.07 7.84 -18.19
C ILE A 71 -8.66 8.02 -17.61
N LEU A 72 -7.78 8.75 -18.28
CA LEU A 72 -6.41 8.98 -17.81
C LEU A 72 -6.36 9.72 -16.47
N LEU A 73 -7.25 10.70 -16.28
CA LEU A 73 -7.34 11.43 -15.01
C LEU A 73 -7.82 10.52 -13.88
N HIS A 74 -8.79 9.64 -14.12
CA HIS A 74 -9.22 8.65 -13.14
C HIS A 74 -8.14 7.63 -12.84
N GLN A 75 -7.42 7.13 -13.84
CA GLN A 75 -6.28 6.23 -13.65
C GLN A 75 -5.16 6.89 -12.84
N ALA A 76 -4.89 8.18 -13.07
CA ALA A 76 -3.93 8.95 -12.27
C ALA A 76 -4.38 9.10 -10.81
N LYS A 77 -5.67 9.34 -10.56
CA LYS A 77 -6.25 9.37 -9.20
C LYS A 77 -6.11 8.03 -8.51
N ILE A 78 -6.46 6.93 -9.19
CA ILE A 78 -6.33 5.56 -8.65
C ILE A 78 -4.86 5.28 -8.33
N LEU A 79 -3.95 5.59 -9.24
CA LEU A 79 -2.51 5.43 -9.01
C LEU A 79 -2.03 6.23 -7.79
N ALA A 80 -2.48 7.48 -7.63
CA ALA A 80 -2.12 8.30 -6.47
C ALA A 80 -2.60 7.66 -5.16
N VAL A 81 -3.81 7.10 -5.14
CA VAL A 81 -4.35 6.37 -3.98
C VAL A 81 -3.53 5.11 -3.69
N TYR A 82 -3.17 4.33 -4.73
CA TYR A 82 -2.32 3.14 -4.58
C TYR A 82 -0.94 3.50 -4.01
N ILE A 83 -0.31 4.56 -4.52
CA ILE A 83 0.98 5.06 -4.02
C ILE A 83 0.84 5.51 -2.56
N ALA A 84 -0.23 6.20 -2.20
CA ALA A 84 -0.46 6.67 -0.83
C ALA A 84 -0.66 5.50 0.15
N ILE A 85 -1.50 4.51 -0.20
CA ILE A 85 -1.75 3.34 0.64
C ILE A 85 -0.49 2.49 0.78
N GLY A 86 0.19 2.19 -0.34
CA GLY A 86 1.43 1.43 -0.32
C GLY A 86 2.55 2.14 0.42
N GLY A 87 2.64 3.46 0.26
CA GLY A 87 3.58 4.28 1.00
C GLY A 87 3.30 4.26 2.51
N ALA A 88 2.03 4.35 2.91
CA ALA A 88 1.64 4.26 4.32
C ALA A 88 1.94 2.88 4.93
N SER A 89 1.66 1.78 4.21
CA SER A 89 2.00 0.43 4.66
C SER A 89 3.51 0.24 4.78
N GLY A 90 4.27 0.75 3.81
CA GLY A 90 5.72 0.77 3.86
C GLY A 90 6.24 1.53 5.09
N ALA A 91 5.76 2.76 5.30
CA ALA A 91 6.13 3.60 6.44
C ALA A 91 5.82 2.94 7.79
N ALA A 92 4.69 2.24 7.92
CA ALA A 92 4.33 1.49 9.11
C ALA A 92 5.38 0.39 9.42
N ALA A 93 5.76 -0.41 8.41
CA ALA A 93 6.81 -1.42 8.57
C ALA A 93 8.18 -0.79 8.91
N GLY A 94 8.54 0.31 8.25
CA GLY A 94 9.77 1.05 8.53
C GLY A 94 9.83 1.58 9.95
N TYR A 95 8.71 2.10 10.45
CA TYR A 95 8.61 2.57 11.83
C TYR A 95 8.68 1.43 12.85
N CYS A 96 8.09 0.27 12.56
CA CYS A 96 8.23 -0.92 13.42
C CYS A 96 9.69 -1.35 13.56
N ILE A 97 10.43 -1.41 12.46
CA ILE A 97 11.87 -1.73 12.49
C ILE A 97 12.65 -0.64 13.23
N HIS A 98 12.34 0.63 12.99
CA HIS A 98 12.97 1.74 13.72
C HIS A 98 12.74 1.64 15.23
N ALA A 99 11.50 1.41 15.68
CA ALA A 99 11.15 1.24 17.08
C ALA A 99 11.88 0.04 17.71
N TRP A 100 12.01 -1.07 16.98
CA TRP A 100 12.78 -2.22 17.42
C TRP A 100 14.29 -1.93 17.53
N CYS A 101 14.87 -1.24 16.54
CA CYS A 101 16.27 -0.80 16.58
C CYS A 101 16.53 0.14 17.76
N ALA A 102 15.61 1.07 18.04
CA ALA A 102 15.70 1.98 19.18
C ALA A 102 15.60 1.24 20.52
N ALA A 103 14.73 0.24 20.63
CA ALA A 103 14.58 -0.56 21.84
C ALA A 103 15.76 -1.51 22.11
N THR A 104 16.38 -2.07 21.06
CA THR A 104 17.45 -3.07 21.18
C THR A 104 18.86 -2.52 20.97
N ASN A 105 19.00 -1.22 20.65
CA ASN A 105 20.26 -0.59 20.24
C ASN A 105 20.98 -1.29 19.06
N ARG A 106 20.25 -2.10 18.28
CA ARG A 106 20.79 -2.81 17.12
C ARG A 106 20.69 -1.94 15.89
N ARG A 107 21.78 -1.90 15.10
CA ARG A 107 21.82 -1.23 13.81
C ARG A 107 21.44 -2.20 12.71
N VAL A 108 20.40 -1.87 11.95
CA VAL A 108 19.97 -2.65 10.79
C VAL A 108 20.31 -1.86 9.53
N PRO A 109 21.18 -2.41 8.65
CA PRO A 109 21.49 -1.76 7.40
C PRO A 109 20.25 -1.78 6.49
N VAL A 110 20.02 -0.66 5.80
CA VAL A 110 18.82 -0.50 4.97
C VAL A 110 18.69 -1.57 3.90
N SER A 111 19.79 -1.98 3.29
CA SER A 111 19.81 -3.02 2.25
C SER A 111 19.14 -4.33 2.67
N LYS A 112 19.27 -4.71 3.95
CA LYS A 112 18.64 -5.93 4.49
C LYS A 112 17.16 -5.74 4.84
N ALA A 113 16.71 -4.50 5.00
CA ALA A 113 15.35 -4.16 5.39
C ALA A 113 14.40 -3.89 4.19
N VAL A 114 14.93 -3.75 2.96
CA VAL A 114 14.10 -3.55 1.76
C VAL A 114 13.16 -4.73 1.50
N LEU A 115 13.69 -5.96 1.57
CA LEU A 115 12.91 -7.18 1.33
C LEU A 115 11.74 -7.32 2.33
N PRO A 116 11.93 -7.21 3.66
CA PRO A 116 10.80 -7.33 4.59
C PRO A 116 9.76 -6.22 4.42
N PHE A 117 10.14 -5.00 4.00
CA PHE A 117 9.15 -3.96 3.68
C PHE A 117 8.31 -4.29 2.46
N ALA A 118 8.95 -4.80 1.41
CA ALA A 118 8.26 -5.21 0.20
C ALA A 118 7.30 -6.37 0.50
N LEU A 119 7.77 -7.37 1.25
CA LEU A 119 6.95 -8.50 1.69
C LEU A 119 5.78 -8.07 2.57
N TYR A 120 6.02 -7.21 3.58
CA TYR A 120 4.94 -6.68 4.41
C TYR A 120 3.90 -5.93 3.58
N SER A 121 4.33 -5.08 2.65
CA SER A 121 3.41 -4.32 1.79
C SER A 121 2.61 -5.24 0.85
N MET A 122 3.24 -6.30 0.31
CA MET A 122 2.53 -7.32 -0.46
C MET A 122 1.53 -8.10 0.39
N VAL A 123 1.91 -8.52 1.59
CA VAL A 123 1.04 -9.25 2.52
C VAL A 123 -0.13 -8.37 2.95
N PHE A 124 0.10 -7.09 3.22
CA PHE A 124 -0.93 -6.09 3.49
C PHE A 124 -1.91 -6.00 2.33
N MET A 125 -1.42 -5.79 1.11
CA MET A 125 -2.27 -5.77 -0.08
C MET A 125 -3.09 -7.05 -0.24
N LEU A 126 -2.48 -8.22 -0.07
CA LEU A 126 -3.14 -9.51 -0.21
C LEU A 126 -4.22 -9.73 0.86
N ALA A 127 -3.97 -9.33 2.11
CA ALA A 127 -4.94 -9.43 3.20
C ALA A 127 -6.22 -8.64 2.89
N PHE A 128 -6.07 -7.42 2.38
CA PHE A 128 -7.21 -6.59 1.99
C PHE A 128 -7.89 -7.09 0.72
N LEU A 129 -7.13 -7.58 -0.26
CA LEU A 129 -7.69 -8.19 -1.47
C LEU A 129 -8.54 -9.42 -1.15
N LEU A 130 -8.07 -10.32 -0.27
CA LEU A 130 -8.81 -11.50 0.15
C LEU A 130 -10.11 -11.14 0.87
N ALA A 131 -10.05 -10.15 1.76
CA ALA A 131 -11.24 -9.63 2.43
C ALA A 131 -12.24 -9.01 1.44
N ASP A 132 -11.74 -8.30 0.42
CA ASP A 132 -12.58 -7.64 -0.57
C ASP A 132 -13.24 -8.66 -1.52
N ILE A 133 -12.51 -9.67 -2.00
CA ILE A 133 -13.05 -10.77 -2.81
C ILE A 133 -14.16 -11.51 -2.05
N ARG A 134 -13.99 -11.70 -0.73
CA ARG A 134 -15.00 -12.34 0.12
C ARG A 134 -16.27 -11.48 0.23
N ASN A 135 -16.13 -10.19 0.50
CA ASN A 135 -17.25 -9.30 0.77
C ASN A 135 -18.00 -8.87 -0.51
N HIS A 136 -17.26 -8.74 -1.61
CA HIS A 136 -17.77 -8.26 -2.88
C HIS A 136 -17.38 -9.19 -4.05
N PRO A 137 -17.75 -10.48 -4.01
CA PRO A 137 -17.33 -11.47 -5.01
C PRO A 137 -17.81 -11.13 -6.43
N ALA A 138 -18.92 -10.41 -6.56
CA ALA A 138 -19.47 -9.98 -7.84
C ALA A 138 -18.50 -9.07 -8.62
N LEU A 139 -17.73 -8.21 -7.94
CA LEU A 139 -16.76 -7.30 -8.58
C LEU A 139 -15.58 -8.06 -9.22
N TYR A 140 -15.29 -9.26 -8.71
CA TYR A 140 -14.14 -10.06 -9.10
C TYR A 140 -14.47 -11.22 -10.03
N ASN A 141 -15.76 -11.45 -10.31
CA ASN A 141 -16.25 -12.57 -11.11
C ASN A 141 -15.62 -12.59 -12.52
N GLU A 142 -15.59 -11.44 -13.20
CA GLU A 142 -15.00 -11.32 -14.55
C GLU A 142 -13.47 -11.49 -14.56
N HIS A 143 -12.80 -11.22 -13.44
CA HIS A 143 -11.35 -11.22 -13.32
C HIS A 143 -10.79 -12.56 -12.84
N PHE A 144 -11.57 -13.32 -12.07
CA PHE A 144 -11.16 -14.60 -11.52
C PHE A 144 -12.03 -15.74 -12.06
N HIS A 145 -13.32 -15.74 -11.75
CA HIS A 145 -14.20 -16.86 -12.05
C HIS A 145 -14.46 -17.09 -13.55
N ALA A 146 -14.54 -16.04 -14.37
CA ALA A 146 -14.78 -16.16 -15.81
C ALA A 146 -13.52 -16.55 -16.63
N ARG A 147 -12.32 -16.50 -16.05
CA ARG A 147 -11.04 -16.63 -16.77
C ARG A 147 -10.38 -18.01 -16.68
N GLY A 148 -11.01 -18.98 -16.04
CA GLY A 148 -10.57 -20.38 -16.04
C GLY A 148 -10.82 -21.12 -14.73
N ALA A 149 -10.81 -22.45 -14.79
CA ALA A 149 -11.17 -23.33 -13.67
C ALA A 149 -10.29 -23.10 -12.41
N VAL A 150 -9.01 -22.79 -12.58
CA VAL A 150 -8.08 -22.54 -11.46
C VAL A 150 -8.42 -21.26 -10.71
N LEU A 151 -8.71 -20.17 -11.43
CA LEU A 151 -9.05 -18.87 -10.84
C LEU A 151 -10.46 -18.87 -10.26
N ALA A 152 -11.40 -19.59 -10.89
CA ALA A 152 -12.70 -19.87 -10.32
C ALA A 152 -12.60 -20.67 -9.02
N GLY A 153 -11.75 -21.71 -8.98
CA GLY A 153 -11.45 -22.48 -7.78
C GLY A 153 -10.85 -21.62 -6.67
N PHE A 154 -9.94 -20.70 -6.99
CA PHE A 154 -9.39 -19.75 -6.02
C PHE A 154 -10.48 -18.84 -5.44
N GLN A 155 -11.32 -18.23 -6.28
CA GLN A 155 -12.39 -17.36 -5.80
C GLN A 155 -13.39 -18.14 -4.92
N MET A 156 -13.74 -19.38 -5.30
CA MET A 156 -14.59 -20.28 -4.50
C MET A 156 -13.95 -20.62 -3.15
N LEU A 157 -12.64 -20.90 -3.13
CA LEU A 157 -11.92 -21.20 -1.89
C LEU A 157 -11.89 -20.01 -0.93
N VAL A 158 -11.70 -18.79 -1.44
CA VAL A 158 -11.68 -17.57 -0.61
C VAL A 158 -13.08 -17.24 -0.08
N THR A 159 -14.12 -17.44 -0.89
CA THR A 159 -15.51 -17.09 -0.54
C THR A 159 -16.20 -18.14 0.33
N HIS A 160 -16.04 -19.42 0.02
CA HIS A 160 -16.75 -20.53 0.65
C HIS A 160 -15.85 -21.47 1.45
N GLY A 161 -14.55 -21.57 1.10
CA GLY A 161 -13.62 -22.51 1.73
C GLY A 161 -12.94 -21.97 3.00
N MET A 162 -12.78 -20.65 3.15
CA MET A 162 -12.12 -20.05 4.31
C MET A 162 -13.12 -19.45 5.32
N PRO A 163 -13.00 -19.76 6.63
CA PRO A 163 -13.78 -19.09 7.66
C PRO A 163 -13.52 -17.58 7.68
N GLY A 164 -14.57 -16.76 7.82
CA GLY A 164 -14.44 -15.30 7.85
C GLY A 164 -13.51 -14.79 8.93
N LEU A 165 -13.58 -15.44 10.09
CA LEU A 165 -12.71 -15.15 11.22
C LEU A 165 -11.21 -15.27 10.87
N VAL A 166 -10.83 -16.17 9.97
CA VAL A 166 -9.41 -16.34 9.58
C VAL A 166 -8.94 -15.15 8.74
N ILE A 167 -9.75 -14.71 7.77
CA ILE A 167 -9.43 -13.56 6.92
C ILE A 167 -9.45 -12.27 7.73
N ASP A 168 -10.43 -12.11 8.62
CA ASP A 168 -10.51 -10.95 9.51
C ASP A 168 -9.36 -10.90 10.51
N ALA A 169 -9.00 -12.03 11.11
CA ALA A 169 -7.83 -12.12 12.00
C ALA A 169 -6.54 -11.81 11.25
N PHE A 170 -6.38 -12.34 10.02
CA PHE A 170 -5.22 -12.04 9.18
C PHE A 170 -5.12 -10.55 8.85
N ARG A 171 -6.23 -9.93 8.45
CA ARG A 171 -6.31 -8.48 8.21
C ARG A 171 -5.95 -7.71 9.48
N LEU A 172 -6.48 -8.10 10.64
CA LEU A 172 -6.21 -7.45 11.92
C LEU A 172 -4.72 -7.55 12.32
N VAL A 173 -4.11 -8.72 12.17
CA VAL A 173 -2.68 -8.94 12.45
C VAL A 173 -1.81 -8.06 11.57
N VAL A 174 -2.13 -7.96 10.28
CA VAL A 174 -1.37 -7.13 9.35
C VAL A 174 -1.61 -5.64 9.60
N SER A 175 -2.84 -5.23 9.96
CA SER A 175 -3.15 -3.86 10.39
C SER A 175 -2.49 -3.48 11.72
N ALA A 176 -2.19 -4.44 12.61
CA ALA A 176 -1.52 -4.17 13.87
C ALA A 176 -0.12 -3.54 13.70
N GLY A 177 0.53 -3.74 12.54
CA GLY A 177 1.78 -3.04 12.21
C GLY A 177 1.65 -1.52 12.14
N PHE A 178 0.44 -0.96 12.08
CA PHE A 178 0.20 0.48 12.15
C PHE A 178 0.09 1.03 13.59
N ILE A 179 -0.01 0.17 14.60
CA ILE A 179 -0.13 0.60 16.01
C ILE A 179 1.08 1.46 16.44
N PRO A 180 2.34 1.06 16.18
CA PRO A 180 3.48 1.86 16.63
C PRO A 180 3.54 3.25 16.00
N ILE A 181 3.23 3.35 14.70
CA ILE A 181 3.27 4.63 13.99
C ILE A 181 2.11 5.54 14.41
N THR A 182 0.91 5.00 14.64
CA THR A 182 -0.25 5.77 15.12
C THR A 182 0.01 6.32 16.52
N ILE A 183 0.53 5.51 17.45
CA ILE A 183 0.94 5.98 18.78
C ILE A 183 1.98 7.09 18.65
N GLY A 184 3.01 6.90 17.83
CA GLY A 184 4.05 7.90 17.61
C GLY A 184 3.54 9.23 17.05
N VAL A 185 2.54 9.19 16.16
CA VAL A 185 1.89 10.38 15.61
C VAL A 185 1.01 11.06 16.65
N ILE A 186 0.21 10.31 17.41
CA ILE A 186 -0.64 10.83 18.48
C ILE A 186 0.21 11.53 19.55
N MET A 187 1.31 10.91 19.99
CA MET A 187 2.23 11.52 20.95
C MET A 187 2.88 12.80 20.42
N HIS A 188 3.25 12.82 19.13
CA HIS A 188 3.82 14.02 18.52
C HIS A 188 2.80 15.16 18.45
N LEU A 189 1.59 14.88 17.97
CA LEU A 189 0.50 15.86 17.90
C LEU A 189 0.09 16.34 19.29
N GLY A 190 0.01 15.46 20.28
CA GLY A 190 -0.26 15.83 21.67
C GLY A 190 0.81 16.74 22.24
N GLY A 191 2.09 16.46 21.97
CA GLY A 191 3.21 17.30 22.40
C GLY A 191 3.22 18.67 21.73
N THR A 192 2.90 18.77 20.43
CA THR A 192 2.83 20.05 19.73
C THR A 192 1.62 20.88 20.17
N LEU A 193 0.47 20.24 20.38
CA LEU A 193 -0.72 20.89 20.94
C LEU A 193 -0.47 21.36 22.38
N TYR A 194 0.13 20.53 23.23
CA TYR A 194 0.50 20.94 24.59
C TYR A 194 1.49 22.11 24.58
N GLY A 195 2.51 22.06 23.72
CA GLY A 195 3.48 23.15 23.56
C GLY A 195 2.85 24.44 23.03
N ALA A 196 1.86 24.35 22.13
CA ALA A 196 1.10 25.50 21.64
C ALA A 196 0.21 26.08 22.74
N CYS A 197 -0.50 25.23 23.49
CA CYS A 197 -1.34 25.64 24.62
C CYS A 197 -0.51 26.26 25.76
N ALA A 198 0.67 25.72 26.06
CA ALA A 198 1.59 26.28 27.06
C ALA A 198 2.19 27.63 26.66
N ARG A 199 2.22 27.94 25.35
CA ARG A 199 2.67 29.22 24.80
C ARG A 199 1.55 30.25 24.64
N LEU A 200 0.28 29.88 24.88
CA LEU A 200 -0.81 30.85 24.92
C LEU A 200 -0.60 31.77 26.13
N PRO A 201 -0.50 33.09 25.94
CA PRO A 201 -0.31 34.02 27.04
C PRO A 201 -1.52 33.94 27.98
N ARG A 202 -1.27 33.73 29.29
CA ARG A 202 -2.26 33.68 30.38
C ARG A 202 -3.19 34.90 30.47
N ARG A 203 -3.00 35.93 29.64
CA ARG A 203 -3.83 37.15 29.60
C ARG A 203 -5.12 37.01 28.78
N ALA A 204 -5.32 35.92 28.04
CA ALA A 204 -6.53 35.70 27.23
C ALA A 204 -7.60 34.83 27.94
N LEU A 205 -7.43 34.55 29.24
CA LEU A 205 -8.28 33.65 30.04
C LEU A 205 -8.91 34.34 31.26
N ILE A 206 -8.99 35.68 31.26
CA ILE A 206 -9.77 36.49 32.21
C ILE A 206 -10.92 37.12 31.44
#